data_AF-A0A960NIZ0-F1
#
_entry.id   AF-A0A960NIZ0-F1
#
_cell.length_a   1.000
_cell.length_b   1.000
_cell.length_c   1.000
_cell.angle_alpha   90.00
_cell.angle_beta   90.00
_cell.angle_gamma   90.00
#
_symmetry.space_group_name_H-M   'P 1'
#
loop_
_entity.id
_entity.type
_entity.pdbx_description
1 polymer ?
#
loop_
_entity_poly.entity_id
_entity_poly.type
_entity_poly.pdbx_seq_one_letter_code
_entity_poly.pdbx_strand_id
1 'polypeptide(L)'
;WHGANWTFLIWGGYHGLLLAFERMGGKGMPNALPLVLRRTITLVLVMIGWVFFRAPSLDAAGSVFAGMAGLYGVGVLNSFSHPVLPCLLLATACVIAWCMPNTWEMRHLARWWQIPVLLALFGVSIAVMLVNTSSPFLYFQF
;
A
#
# COMPACT_ATOMS: atom_id res chain seq x y z
N TRP A 1 -7.21 -5.38 16.45
CA TRP A 1 -6.26 -6.25 15.74
C TRP A 1 -5.01 -5.53 15.25
N HIS A 2 -4.89 -4.20 15.23
CA HIS A 2 -3.63 -3.56 14.79
C HIS A 2 -2.89 -2.77 15.87
N GLY A 3 -3.49 -2.69 17.06
CA GLY A 3 -3.00 -1.95 18.22
C GLY A 3 -4.17 -1.24 18.89
N ALA A 4 -3.93 -0.64 20.06
CA ALA A 4 -4.92 0.16 20.79
C ALA A 4 -4.77 1.68 20.53
N ASN A 5 -3.95 2.08 19.57
CA ASN A 5 -3.73 3.48 19.22
C ASN A 5 -4.91 4.07 18.42
N TRP A 6 -5.20 5.35 18.64
CA TRP A 6 -6.22 6.12 17.91
C TRP A 6 -6.01 6.09 16.39
N THR A 7 -4.76 6.04 15.94
CA THR A 7 -4.41 5.94 14.52
C THR A 7 -5.03 4.72 13.86
N PHE A 8 -5.07 3.57 14.54
CA PHE A 8 -5.68 2.33 14.02
C PHE A 8 -7.21 2.37 14.04
N LEU A 9 -7.82 3.04 15.03
CA LEU A 9 -9.26 3.24 15.05
C LEU A 9 -9.72 4.11 13.87
N ILE A 10 -9.02 5.22 13.64
CA ILE A 10 -9.30 6.13 12.51
C ILE A 10 -9.04 5.40 11.19
N TRP A 11 -7.94 4.67 11.07
CA TRP A 11 -7.64 3.86 9.89
C TRP A 11 -8.76 2.87 9.55
N GLY A 12 -9.22 2.09 10.55
CA GLY A 12 -10.29 1.13 10.37
C GLY A 12 -11.63 1.79 10.01
N GLY A 13 -11.98 2.87 10.71
CA GLY A 13 -13.18 3.67 10.42
C GLY A 13 -13.15 4.27 9.02
N TYR A 14 -12.01 4.84 8.62
CA TYR A 14 -11.80 5.42 7.28
C TYR A 14 -12.04 4.38 6.18
N HIS A 15 -11.38 3.22 6.25
CA HIS A 15 -11.59 2.16 5.24
C HIS A 15 -13.00 1.58 5.29
N GLY A 16 -13.60 1.43 6.48
CA GLY A 16 -14.98 1.01 6.64
C GLY A 16 -15.97 1.96 5.96
N LEU A 17 -15.79 3.26 6.14
CA LEU A 17 -16.58 4.30 5.47
C LEU A 17 -16.40 4.27 3.95
N LEU A 18 -15.15 4.16 3.46
CA LEU A 18 -14.90 4.04 2.03
C LEU A 18 -15.62 2.84 1.41
N LEU A 19 -15.59 1.68 2.07
CA LEU A 19 -16.33 0.50 1.62
C LEU A 19 -17.84 0.69 1.69
N ALA A 20 -18.34 1.36 2.73
CA ALA A 20 -19.77 1.67 2.85
C ALA A 20 -20.22 2.56 1.69
N PHE A 21 -19.48 3.62 1.38
CA PHE A 21 -19.76 4.50 0.24
C PHE A 21 -19.69 3.77 -1.10
N GLU A 22 -18.68 2.92 -1.29
CA GLU A 22 -18.55 2.11 -2.52
C GLU A 22 -19.77 1.20 -2.70
N ARG A 23 -20.22 0.53 -1.63
CA ARG A 23 -21.39 -0.36 -1.69
C ARG A 23 -22.72 0.36 -1.85
N MET A 24 -22.86 1.55 -1.25
CA MET A 24 -24.05 2.40 -1.42
C MET A 24 -24.23 2.85 -2.87
N GLY A 25 -23.14 3.02 -3.61
CA GLY A 25 -23.18 3.33 -5.05
C GLY A 25 -23.68 2.19 -5.95
N GLY A 26 -23.82 0.98 -5.41
CA GLY A 26 -24.16 -0.21 -6.18
C GLY A 26 -23.09 -0.60 -7.21
N LYS A 27 -23.29 -1.74 -7.88
CA LYS A 27 -22.36 -2.28 -8.90
C LYS A 27 -22.15 -1.36 -10.12
N GLY A 28 -22.93 -0.28 -10.26
CA GLY A 28 -22.94 0.61 -11.42
C GLY A 28 -22.17 1.93 -11.25
N MET A 29 -22.03 2.45 -10.04
CA MET A 29 -21.30 3.70 -9.77
C MET A 29 -19.82 3.70 -10.22
N PRO A 30 -19.10 2.56 -10.25
CA PRO A 30 -17.75 2.53 -10.78
C PRO A 30 -17.65 2.73 -12.30
N ASN A 31 -18.72 2.50 -13.09
CA ASN A 31 -18.61 2.53 -14.56
C ASN A 31 -18.81 3.91 -15.19
N ALA A 32 -19.15 4.94 -14.40
CA ALA A 32 -19.28 6.31 -14.89
C ALA A 32 -17.92 7.01 -15.11
N LEU A 33 -16.85 6.53 -14.47
CA LEU A 33 -15.52 7.16 -14.52
C LEU A 33 -14.55 6.33 -15.39
N PRO A 34 -13.64 6.99 -16.14
CA PRO A 34 -12.56 6.29 -16.85
C PRO A 34 -11.71 5.44 -15.91
N LEU A 35 -11.21 4.31 -16.41
CA LEU A 35 -10.41 3.35 -15.63
C LEU A 35 -9.23 4.00 -14.89
N VAL A 36 -8.52 4.91 -15.57
CA VAL A 36 -7.38 5.63 -14.99
C VAL A 36 -7.81 6.44 -13.78
N LEU A 37 -8.90 7.19 -13.90
CA LEU A 37 -9.39 8.05 -12.82
C LEU A 37 -9.83 7.21 -11.60
N ARG A 38 -10.50 6.08 -11.83
CA ARG A 38 -10.87 5.15 -10.75
C ARG A 38 -9.64 4.63 -10.01
N ARG A 39 -8.62 4.18 -10.76
CA ARG A 39 -7.36 3.68 -10.17
C ARG A 39 -6.65 4.77 -9.38
N THR A 40 -6.56 5.99 -9.93
CA THR A 40 -5.95 7.14 -9.25
C THR A 40 -6.70 7.50 -7.97
N ILE A 41 -8.03 7.59 -8.00
CA ILE A 41 -8.83 7.90 -6.81
C ILE A 41 -8.62 6.83 -5.72
N THR A 42 -8.72 5.55 -6.07
CA THR A 42 -8.49 4.46 -5.12
C THR A 42 -7.08 4.52 -4.54
N LEU A 43 -6.06 4.75 -5.38
CA LEU A 43 -4.68 4.84 -4.93
C LEU A 43 -4.50 6.00 -3.94
N VAL A 44 -5.00 7.20 -4.25
CA VAL A 44 -4.90 8.37 -3.36
C VAL A 44 -5.60 8.10 -2.04
N LEU A 45 -6.81 7.55 -2.07
CA LEU A 45 -7.56 7.23 -0.85
C LEU A 45 -6.84 6.19 0.00
N VAL A 46 -6.27 5.15 -0.62
CA VAL A 46 -5.49 4.12 0.07
C VAL A 46 -4.21 4.72 0.67
N MET A 47 -3.50 5.58 -0.06
CA MET A 47 -2.31 6.28 0.43
C MET A 47 -2.61 7.15 1.65
N ILE A 48 -3.74 7.87 1.66
CA ILE A 48 -4.20 8.63 2.83
C ILE A 48 -4.44 7.69 4.03
N GLY A 49 -5.09 6.54 3.80
CA GLY A 49 -5.28 5.53 4.83
C GLY A 49 -3.95 5.03 5.41
N TRP A 50 -2.97 4.72 4.55
CA TRP A 50 -1.66 4.23 4.96
C TRP A 50 -0.89 5.20 5.88
N VAL A 51 -1.13 6.51 5.79
CA VAL A 51 -0.54 7.48 6.74
C VAL A 51 -0.98 7.16 8.17
N PHE A 52 -2.27 6.95 8.40
CA PHE A 52 -2.78 6.58 9.72
C PHE A 52 -2.24 5.22 10.18
N PHE A 53 -2.14 4.24 9.28
CA PHE A 53 -1.62 2.92 9.64
C PHE A 53 -0.15 2.96 10.09
N ARG A 54 0.68 3.76 9.43
CA ARG A 54 2.13 3.84 9.67
C ARG A 54 2.47 4.77 10.84
N ALA A 55 1.72 5.86 11.02
CA ALA A 55 2.11 6.92 11.94
C ALA A 55 2.04 6.44 13.41
N PRO A 56 3.06 6.75 14.23
CA PRO A 56 3.07 6.39 15.66
C PRO A 56 2.07 7.22 16.49
N SER A 57 1.65 8.39 15.99
CA SER A 57 0.70 9.29 16.65
C SER A 57 -0.09 10.10 15.63
N LEU A 58 -1.16 10.77 16.07
CA LEU A 58 -1.94 11.67 15.22
C LEU A 58 -1.16 12.92 14.81
N ASP A 59 -0.27 13.40 15.67
CA ASP A 59 0.62 14.53 15.35
C ASP A 59 1.64 14.16 14.26
N ALA A 60 2.23 12.96 14.36
CA ALA A 60 3.09 12.43 13.32
C ALA A 60 2.34 12.22 11.99
N ALA A 61 1.08 11.75 12.04
CA ALA A 61 0.23 11.65 10.85
C ALA A 61 -0.02 13.02 10.21
N GLY A 62 -0.32 14.05 11.02
CA GLY A 62 -0.49 15.43 10.58
C GLY A 62 0.76 15.97 9.88
N SER A 63 1.94 15.71 10.46
CA SER A 63 3.22 16.06 9.83
C SER A 63 3.41 15.36 8.47
N VAL A 64 3.06 14.07 8.35
CA VAL A 64 3.14 13.37 7.06
C VAL A 64 2.19 14.00 6.03
N PHE A 65 0.95 14.33 6.41
CA PHE A 65 0.00 15.00 5.51
C PHE A 65 0.47 16.39 5.08
N ALA A 66 1.04 17.17 6.00
CA ALA A 66 1.64 18.47 5.68
C ALA A 66 2.80 18.31 4.66
N GLY A 67 3.63 17.28 4.82
CA GLY A 67 4.67 16.94 3.84
C GLY A 67 4.10 16.53 2.48
N MET A 68 3.04 15.72 2.44
CA MET A 68 2.36 15.34 1.20
C MET A 68 1.73 16.53 0.48
N ALA A 69 1.27 17.54 1.23
CA ALA A 69 0.77 18.80 0.70
C ALA A 69 1.89 19.78 0.28
N GLY A 70 3.16 19.40 0.47
CA GLY A 70 4.32 20.23 0.12
C GLY A 70 4.63 21.35 1.11
N LEU A 71 4.04 21.34 2.31
CA LEU A 71 4.24 22.39 3.32
C LEU A 71 5.65 22.40 3.93
N TYR A 72 6.38 21.29 3.80
CA TYR A 72 7.82 21.20 4.15
C TYR A 72 8.75 21.35 2.94
N GLY A 73 8.22 21.84 1.80
CA GLY A 73 8.92 21.92 0.53
C GLY A 73 8.81 20.64 -0.30
N VAL A 74 9.15 20.75 -1.59
CA VAL A 74 9.21 19.60 -2.51
C VAL A 74 10.66 19.13 -2.56
N GLY A 75 10.92 17.96 -1.99
CA GLY A 75 12.25 17.35 -2.01
C GLY A 75 12.71 17.11 -3.46
N VAL A 76 13.87 17.66 -3.82
CA VAL A 76 14.55 17.34 -5.08
C VAL A 76 15.20 15.97 -4.91
N LEU A 77 15.31 15.18 -5.99
CA LEU A 77 15.95 13.84 -5.98
C LEU A 77 17.34 13.82 -5.33
N ASN A 78 18.01 14.97 -5.25
CA ASN A 78 19.29 15.20 -4.58
C ASN A 78 19.26 14.96 -3.06
N SER A 79 18.09 14.88 -2.43
CA SER A 79 17.95 14.56 -1.00
C SER A 79 18.18 13.07 -0.67
N PHE A 80 18.21 12.20 -1.68
CA PHE A 80 18.51 10.78 -1.49
C PHE A 80 19.98 10.51 -1.77
N SER A 81 20.70 9.91 -0.82
CA SER A 81 22.09 9.48 -1.03
C SER A 81 22.23 8.45 -2.17
N HIS A 82 21.19 7.63 -2.38
CA HIS A 82 21.10 6.65 -3.47
C HIS A 82 19.69 6.64 -4.08
N PRO A 83 19.37 7.57 -5.00
CA PRO A 83 18.01 7.74 -5.53
C PRO A 83 17.59 6.64 -6.50
N VAL A 84 18.56 5.94 -7.11
CA VAL A 84 18.32 5.00 -8.21
C VAL A 84 17.37 3.88 -7.79
N LEU A 85 17.64 3.20 -6.68
CA LEU A 85 16.81 2.07 -6.23
C LEU A 85 15.38 2.50 -5.88
N PRO A 86 15.15 3.54 -5.04
CA PRO A 86 13.80 4.06 -4.80
C PRO A 86 13.05 4.46 -6.08
N CYS A 87 13.74 5.09 -7.03
CA CYS A 87 13.13 5.48 -8.31
C CYS A 87 12.75 4.25 -9.15
N LEU A 88 13.60 3.22 -9.20
CA LEU A 88 13.31 1.97 -9.90
C LEU A 88 12.13 1.22 -9.26
N LEU A 89 12.05 1.17 -7.92
CA LEU A 89 10.93 0.58 -7.21
C LEU A 89 9.63 1.34 -7.49
N LEU A 90 9.67 2.68 -7.43
CA LEU A 90 8.51 3.51 -7.73
C LEU A 90 8.04 3.34 -9.19
N ALA A 91 8.97 3.35 -10.15
CA ALA A 91 8.66 3.10 -11.55
C ALA A 91 8.01 1.72 -11.75
N THR A 92 8.55 0.69 -11.10
CA THR A 92 8.00 -0.68 -11.15
C THR A 92 6.60 -0.74 -10.54
N ALA A 93 6.38 -0.09 -9.40
CA ALA A 93 5.07 0.00 -8.75
C ALA A 93 4.05 0.72 -9.66
N CYS A 94 4.45 1.80 -10.35
CA CYS A 94 3.62 2.49 -11.33
C CYS A 94 3.27 1.59 -12.54
N VAL A 95 4.23 0.83 -13.06
CA VAL A 95 3.93 -0.12 -14.14
C VAL A 95 2.92 -1.17 -13.67
N ILE A 96 3.09 -1.73 -12.47
CA ILE A 96 2.17 -2.73 -11.93
C ILE A 96 0.77 -2.12 -11.74
N ALA A 97 0.65 -0.99 -11.05
CA ALA A 97 -0.65 -0.41 -10.72
C ALA A 97 -1.44 0.11 -11.93
N TRP A 98 -0.77 0.54 -13.02
CA TRP A 98 -1.44 1.09 -14.20
C TRP A 98 -1.50 0.14 -15.40
N CYS A 99 -0.60 -0.82 -15.53
CA CYS A 99 -0.55 -1.69 -16.71
C CYS A 99 -0.98 -3.14 -16.42
N MET A 100 -0.91 -3.61 -15.18
CA MET A 100 -1.31 -4.99 -14.88
C MET A 100 -2.83 -5.12 -14.63
N PRO A 101 -3.40 -6.30 -14.94
CA PRO A 101 -4.78 -6.61 -14.60
C PRO A 101 -4.95 -6.68 -13.08
N ASN A 102 -6.16 -6.41 -12.60
CA ASN A 102 -6.46 -6.61 -11.18
C ASN A 102 -6.36 -8.11 -10.85
N THR A 103 -6.03 -8.45 -9.60
CA THR A 103 -5.94 -9.85 -9.16
C THR A 103 -7.19 -10.67 -9.49
N TRP A 104 -8.37 -10.05 -9.40
CA TRP A 104 -9.66 -10.68 -9.71
C TRP A 104 -9.88 -10.96 -11.21
N GLU A 105 -9.17 -10.27 -12.09
CA GLU A 105 -9.20 -10.46 -13.54
C GLU A 105 -8.16 -11.51 -13.98
N MET A 106 -7.18 -11.83 -13.13
CA MET A 106 -6.16 -12.83 -13.41
C MET A 106 -6.79 -14.22 -13.38
N ARG A 107 -6.79 -14.90 -14.53
CA ARG A 107 -7.24 -16.29 -14.61
C ARG A 107 -6.20 -17.18 -13.91
N HIS A 108 -6.55 -17.77 -12.78
CA HIS A 108 -5.69 -18.68 -12.00
C HIS A 108 -5.57 -20.06 -12.66
N LEU A 109 -5.05 -20.10 -13.89
CA LEU A 109 -4.65 -21.35 -14.52
C LEU A 109 -3.22 -21.64 -14.07
N ALA A 110 -3.10 -22.48 -13.05
CA ALA A 110 -1.81 -22.98 -12.59
C ALA A 110 -1.14 -23.76 -13.73
N ARG A 111 -0.09 -23.20 -14.30
CA ARG A 111 0.77 -23.86 -15.28
C ARG A 111 1.86 -24.62 -14.53
N TRP A 112 2.19 -25.80 -15.00
CA TRP A 112 3.16 -26.69 -14.32
C TRP A 112 4.53 -26.03 -14.06
N TRP A 113 4.97 -25.10 -14.92
CA TRP A 113 6.21 -24.35 -14.74
C TRP A 113 6.15 -23.33 -13.59
N GLN A 114 4.97 -22.92 -13.14
CA GLN A 114 4.82 -22.00 -12.02
C GLN A 114 5.15 -22.68 -10.68
N ILE A 115 4.98 -24.01 -10.60
CA ILE A 115 5.24 -24.79 -9.39
C ILE A 115 6.70 -24.67 -8.93
N PRO A 116 7.72 -24.97 -9.76
CA PRO A 116 9.11 -24.84 -9.32
C PRO A 116 9.49 -23.39 -8.99
N VAL A 117 8.92 -22.40 -9.70
CA VAL A 117 9.15 -20.97 -9.40
C VAL A 117 8.59 -20.59 -8.04
N LEU A 118 7.36 -20.99 -7.73
CA LEU A 118 6.71 -20.72 -6.45
C LEU A 118 7.43 -21.43 -5.29
N LEU A 119 7.89 -22.67 -5.50
CA LEU A 119 8.69 -23.40 -4.52
C LEU A 119 10.04 -22.72 -4.26
N ALA A 120 10.71 -22.24 -5.31
CA ALA A 120 11.95 -21.48 -5.17
C ALA A 120 11.72 -20.17 -4.40
N LEU A 121 10.69 -19.39 -4.76
CA LEU A 121 10.32 -18.15 -4.07
C LEU A 121 9.94 -18.39 -2.60
N PHE A 122 9.22 -19.47 -2.32
CA PHE A 122 8.90 -19.88 -0.96
C PHE A 122 10.18 -20.22 -0.17
N GLY A 123 11.09 -21.00 -0.76
CA GLY A 123 12.39 -21.33 -0.16
C GLY A 123 13.23 -20.08 0.14
N VAL A 124 13.29 -19.12 -0.80
CA VAL A 124 13.94 -17.82 -0.59
C VAL A 124 13.27 -17.05 0.56
N SER A 125 11.94 -17.03 0.61
CA SER A 125 11.20 -16.32 1.67
C SER A 125 11.51 -16.89 3.05
N ILE A 126 11.59 -18.23 3.17
CA ILE A 126 12.00 -18.91 4.40
C ILE A 126 13.46 -18.58 4.74
N ALA A 127 14.38 -18.65 3.77
CA ALA A 127 15.78 -18.31 4.02
C ALA A 127 15.95 -16.87 4.52
N VAL A 128 15.26 -15.90 3.90
CA VAL A 128 15.25 -14.49 4.33
C VAL A 128 14.67 -14.35 5.75
N MET A 129 13.63 -15.10 6.09
CA MET A 129 13.03 -15.09 7.42
C MET A 129 13.95 -15.70 8.49
N LEU A 130 14.71 -16.74 8.14
CA LEU A 130 15.70 -17.36 9.03
C LEU A 130 16.92 -16.48 9.27
N VAL A 131 17.31 -15.67 8.29
CA VAL A 131 18.42 -14.71 8.39
C VAL A 131 17.99 -13.43 9.12
N ASN A 132 16.74 -12.99 8.98
CA ASN A 132 16.19 -11.86 9.74
C ASN A 132 15.82 -12.27 11.16
N THR A 133 16.80 -12.25 12.05
CA THR A 133 16.55 -12.37 13.49
C THR A 133 16.04 -11.03 14.03
N SER A 134 14.73 -10.97 14.30
CA SER A 134 14.01 -9.93 15.09
C SER A 134 13.30 -8.84 14.29
N SER A 135 11.96 -8.92 14.30
CA SER A 135 11.11 -7.75 14.52
C SER A 135 10.17 -8.11 15.66
N PRO A 136 10.17 -7.38 16.78
CA PRO A 136 9.16 -7.60 17.81
C PRO A 136 7.79 -7.46 17.15
N PHE A 137 6.89 -8.42 17.41
CA PHE A 137 5.53 -8.36 16.92
C PHE A 137 4.93 -7.00 17.33
N LEU A 138 4.27 -6.33 16.37
CA LEU A 138 3.72 -4.97 16.44
C LEU A 138 2.93 -4.62 17.72
N TYR A 139 2.49 -5.62 18.50
CA TYR A 139 1.76 -5.46 19.76
C TYR A 139 2.62 -5.36 21.02
N PHE A 140 3.95 -5.37 20.93
CA PHE A 140 4.80 -5.16 22.11
C PHE A 140 5.47 -3.78 22.13
N GLN A 141 5.04 -2.87 21.25
CA GLN A 141 5.53 -1.48 21.19
C GLN A 141 4.56 -0.49 21.84
N PHE A 142 3.93 -0.87 22.95
CA PHE A 142 3.18 0.05 23.79
C PHE A 142 4.10 0.63 24.87
#